data_AF-A0A535EQQ9-F1
#
_entry.id   AF-A0A535EQQ9-F1
#
_cell.length_a   1.000
_cell.length_b   1.000
_cell.length_c   1.000
_cell.angle_alpha   90.00
_cell.angle_beta   90.00
_cell.angle_gamma   90.00
#
_symmetry.space_group_name_H-M   'P 1'
#
loop_
_entity.id
_entity.type
_entity.pdbx_description
1 polymer ?
#
loop_
_entity_poly.entity_id
_entity_poly.type
_entity_poly.pdbx_seq_one_letter_code
_entity_poly.pdbx_strand_id
1 'polypeptide(L)'
;MEFTKLSMAAGMLLAVAAVALAAASLLHFGVAIPLGGTTVSDPFAGAAIPEAVIAVVVAAGAVATLGRLSLARWLAPAATLFALAGTLYGLTVTLRRGEAGDVAYHLTLLTMLVASGALQLAALRSGARTRPGGA
;
A
#
# COMPACT_ATOMS: atom_id res chain seq x y z
N MET A 1 -0.28 3.38 24.65
CA MET A 1 0.96 3.23 23.83
C MET A 1 0.80 2.22 22.69
N GLU A 2 0.21 1.05 22.94
CA GLU A 2 0.03 0.00 21.91
C GLU A 2 -0.76 0.45 20.66
N PHE A 3 -1.86 1.19 20.82
CA PHE A 3 -2.61 1.78 19.69
C PHE A 3 -1.71 2.58 18.75
N THR A 4 -0.89 3.48 19.32
CA THR A 4 -0.02 4.37 18.56
C THR A 4 1.05 3.59 17.81
N LYS A 5 1.65 2.57 18.43
CA LYS A 5 2.65 1.71 17.78
C LYS A 5 2.06 0.97 16.57
N LEU A 6 0.91 0.32 16.75
CA LEU A 6 0.23 -0.42 15.68
C LEU A 6 -0.18 0.50 14.53
N SER A 7 -0.71 1.68 14.84
CA SER A 7 -1.07 2.68 13.84
C SER A 7 0.16 3.19 13.07
N MET A 8 1.27 3.45 13.74
CA MET A 8 2.52 3.86 13.08
C MET A 8 3.09 2.76 12.18
N ALA A 9 3.09 1.51 12.66
CA ALA A 9 3.51 0.37 11.86
C ALA A 9 2.66 0.22 10.58
N ALA A 10 1.34 0.36 10.69
CA ALA A 10 0.45 0.37 9.52
C ALA A 10 0.77 1.53 8.56
N GLY A 11 1.00 2.73 9.09
CA GLY A 11 1.38 3.90 8.30
C GLY A 11 2.71 3.73 7.56
N MET A 12 3.70 3.10 8.18
CA MET A 12 4.97 2.79 7.54
C MET A 12 4.83 1.76 6.42
N LEU A 13 4.01 0.72 6.61
CA LEU A 13 3.72 -0.22 5.54
C LEU A 13 2.99 0.44 4.35
N LEU A 14 2.07 1.37 4.62
CA LEU A 14 1.43 2.15 3.55
C LEU A 14 2.46 3.05 2.83
N ALA A 15 3.40 3.67 3.55
CA ALA A 15 4.44 4.48 2.93
C ALA A 15 5.34 3.64 2.00
N VAL A 16 5.77 2.46 2.44
CA VAL A 16 6.56 1.54 1.62
C VAL A 16 5.75 1.07 0.39
N ALA A 17 4.49 0.72 0.58
CA ALA A 17 3.60 0.33 -0.53
C ALA A 17 3.42 1.46 -1.55
N ALA A 18 3.25 2.71 -1.11
CA ALA A 18 3.13 3.86 -2.00
C ALA A 18 4.40 4.09 -2.83
N VAL A 19 5.59 3.96 -2.20
CA VAL A 19 6.87 4.07 -2.91
C VAL A 19 7.03 2.95 -3.93
N ALA A 20 6.67 1.71 -3.56
CA ALA A 20 6.74 0.57 -4.47
C ALA A 20 5.83 0.76 -5.70
N LEU A 21 4.58 1.18 -5.50
CA LEU A 21 3.63 1.49 -6.58
C LEU A 21 4.10 2.64 -7.46
N ALA A 22 4.68 3.69 -6.87
CA ALA A 22 5.22 4.81 -7.64
C ALA A 22 6.42 4.36 -8.49
N ALA A 23 7.32 3.55 -7.94
CA ALA A 23 8.45 3.00 -8.68
C ALA A 23 8.00 2.07 -9.82
N ALA A 24 7.04 1.17 -9.56
CA ALA A 24 6.46 0.29 -10.57
C ALA A 24 5.77 1.10 -11.69
N SER A 25 4.99 2.13 -11.33
CA SER A 25 4.37 3.04 -12.29
C SER A 25 5.40 3.74 -13.19
N LEU A 26 6.52 4.19 -12.63
CA LEU A 26 7.62 4.78 -13.39
C LEU A 26 8.23 3.77 -14.38
N LEU A 27 8.52 2.54 -13.94
CA LEU A 27 9.00 1.46 -14.80
C LEU A 27 8.02 1.21 -15.96
N HIS A 28 6.72 1.16 -15.65
CA HIS A 28 5.65 0.96 -16.61
C HIS A 28 5.48 2.13 -17.60
N PHE A 29 5.82 3.36 -17.21
CA PHE A 29 5.94 4.51 -18.12
C PHE A 29 7.21 4.46 -18.99
N GLY A 30 8.08 3.47 -18.81
CA GLY A 30 9.33 3.31 -19.55
C GLY A 30 10.52 4.00 -18.90
N VAL A 31 10.40 4.48 -17.66
CA VAL A 31 11.55 5.00 -16.90
C VAL A 31 12.41 3.83 -16.46
N ALA A 32 13.63 3.76 -16.96
CA ALA A 32 14.59 2.74 -16.54
C ALA A 32 15.24 3.15 -15.20
N ILE A 33 15.22 2.26 -14.20
CA ILE A 33 15.76 2.54 -12.86
C ILE A 33 17.12 1.84 -12.71
N PRO A 34 18.24 2.59 -12.58
CA PRO A 34 19.55 2.01 -12.35
C PRO A 34 19.68 1.52 -10.91
N LEU A 35 20.08 0.26 -10.74
CA LEU A 35 20.37 -0.40 -9.46
C LEU A 35 21.85 -0.78 -9.38
N GLY A 36 22.72 0.22 -9.56
CA GLY A 36 24.18 0.03 -9.56
C GLY A 36 24.66 -0.72 -10.80
N GLY A 37 24.85 -2.04 -10.69
CA GLY A 37 25.39 -2.89 -11.76
C GLY A 37 24.36 -3.37 -12.80
N THR A 38 23.07 -3.08 -12.58
CA THR A 38 21.99 -3.45 -13.49
C THR A 38 20.98 -2.31 -13.61
N THR A 39 20.15 -2.35 -14.65
CA THR A 39 19.04 -1.41 -14.84
C THR A 39 17.76 -2.21 -14.94
N VAL A 40 16.77 -1.86 -14.13
CA VAL A 40 15.44 -2.45 -14.20
C VAL A 40 14.60 -1.62 -15.17
N SER A 41 13.96 -2.29 -16.11
CA SER A 41 13.07 -1.68 -17.10
C SER A 41 11.98 -2.69 -17.45
N ASP A 42 10.72 -2.28 -17.31
CA ASP A 42 9.57 -3.09 -17.67
C ASP A 42 8.42 -2.18 -18.16
N PRO A 43 8.44 -1.75 -19.43
CA PRO A 43 7.42 -0.87 -19.97
C PRO A 43 6.09 -1.62 -20.14
N PHE A 44 5.05 -1.14 -19.47
CA PHE A 44 3.69 -1.64 -19.60
C PHE A 44 2.66 -0.53 -19.34
N ALA A 45 2.35 0.23 -20.39
CA ALA A 45 1.48 1.41 -20.30
C ALA A 45 0.09 1.13 -19.68
N GLY A 46 -0.41 -0.11 -19.78
CA GLY A 46 -1.69 -0.53 -19.20
C GLY A 46 -1.74 -0.47 -17.67
N ALA A 47 -0.60 -0.61 -16.98
CA ALA A 47 -0.53 -0.54 -15.51
C ALA A 47 -0.02 0.81 -14.99
N ALA A 48 0.67 1.60 -15.82
CA ALA A 48 1.33 2.83 -15.40
C ALA A 48 0.38 3.81 -14.67
N ILE A 49 -0.77 4.14 -15.29
CA ILE A 49 -1.75 5.07 -14.71
C ILE A 49 -2.46 4.46 -13.49
N PRO A 50 -3.02 3.23 -13.55
CA PRO A 50 -3.63 2.60 -12.38
C PRO A 50 -2.72 2.59 -11.15
N GLU A 51 -1.45 2.21 -11.31
CA GLU A 51 -0.51 2.15 -10.20
C GLU A 51 -0.16 3.53 -9.64
N ALA A 52 0.00 4.55 -10.49
CA ALA A 52 0.20 5.94 -10.04
C ALA A 52 -0.97 6.42 -9.18
N VAL A 53 -2.21 6.14 -9.61
CA VAL A 53 -3.42 6.53 -8.86
C VAL A 53 -3.45 5.83 -7.51
N ILE A 54 -3.17 4.52 -7.46
CA ILE A 54 -3.12 3.79 -6.20
C ILE A 54 -1.99 4.33 -5.31
N ALA A 55 -0.80 4.62 -5.88
CA ALA A 55 0.32 5.19 -5.14
C ALA A 55 -0.07 6.49 -4.41
N VAL A 56 -0.76 7.41 -5.10
CA VAL A 56 -1.23 8.68 -4.52
C VAL A 56 -2.24 8.44 -3.40
N VAL A 57 -3.21 7.55 -3.62
CA VAL A 57 -4.24 7.23 -2.62
C VAL A 57 -3.61 6.60 -1.37
N VAL A 58 -2.69 5.66 -1.53
CA VAL A 58 -1.97 5.01 -0.44
C VAL A 58 -1.06 6.00 0.28
N ALA A 59 -0.36 6.89 -0.45
CA ALA A 59 0.45 7.95 0.13
C ALA A 59 -0.37 8.90 1.00
N ALA A 60 -1.58 9.28 0.57
CA ALA A 60 -2.48 10.10 1.38
C ALA A 60 -2.87 9.39 2.69
N GLY A 61 -3.15 8.08 2.64
CA GLY A 61 -3.40 7.26 3.83
C GLY A 61 -2.18 7.17 4.76
N ALA A 62 -0.98 7.00 4.21
CA ALA A 62 0.28 6.97 4.95
C ALA A 62 0.56 8.30 5.64
N VAL A 63 0.49 9.42 4.90
CA VAL A 63 0.71 10.77 5.41
C VAL A 63 -0.28 11.11 6.52
N ALA A 64 -1.56 10.81 6.33
CA ALA A 64 -2.56 11.04 7.37
C ALA A 64 -2.25 10.27 8.65
N THR A 65 -1.83 9.01 8.52
CA THR A 65 -1.50 8.12 9.64
C THR A 65 -0.24 8.57 10.39
N LEU A 66 0.85 8.81 9.67
CA LEU A 66 2.15 9.19 10.23
C LEU A 66 2.10 10.61 10.81
N GLY A 67 1.37 11.52 10.16
CA GLY A 67 1.09 12.88 10.64
C GLY A 67 0.06 12.94 11.77
N ARG A 68 -0.52 11.79 12.17
CA ARG A 68 -1.53 11.67 13.24
C ARG A 68 -2.75 12.58 13.01
N LEU A 69 -3.13 12.78 11.75
CA LEU A 69 -4.25 13.62 11.38
C LEU A 69 -5.56 12.98 11.83
N SER A 70 -6.55 13.81 12.21
CA SER A 70 -7.88 13.33 12.61
C SER A 70 -8.56 12.50 11.51
N LEU A 71 -8.24 12.78 10.24
CA LEU A 71 -8.76 12.09 9.07
C LEU A 71 -8.15 10.69 8.84
N ALA A 72 -7.05 10.34 9.52
CA ALA A 72 -6.37 9.05 9.36
C ALA A 72 -7.29 7.84 9.60
N ARG A 73 -8.24 7.97 10.54
CA ARG A 73 -9.25 6.95 10.85
C ARG A 73 -10.12 6.55 9.66
N TRP A 74 -10.19 7.40 8.63
CA TRP A 74 -10.98 7.19 7.42
C TRP A 74 -10.09 6.94 6.21
N LEU A 75 -9.05 7.77 6.04
CA LEU A 75 -8.17 7.66 4.87
C LEU A 75 -7.33 6.39 4.85
N ALA A 76 -6.74 5.98 5.98
CA ALA A 76 -5.90 4.79 6.01
C ALA A 76 -6.66 3.51 5.61
N PRO A 77 -7.84 3.20 6.20
CA PRO A 77 -8.57 1.99 5.81
C PRO A 77 -9.15 2.11 4.39
N ALA A 78 -9.65 3.28 3.99
CA ALA A 78 -10.16 3.47 2.63
C ALA A 78 -9.05 3.28 1.58
N ALA A 79 -7.87 3.86 1.80
CA ALA A 79 -6.72 3.70 0.93
C ALA A 79 -6.25 2.24 0.88
N THR A 80 -6.23 1.56 2.02
CA THR A 80 -5.87 0.13 2.09
C THR A 80 -6.84 -0.73 1.27
N LEU A 81 -8.15 -0.52 1.43
CA LEU A 81 -9.17 -1.25 0.67
C LEU A 81 -9.10 -0.96 -0.83
N PHE A 82 -8.93 0.31 -1.20
CA PHE A 82 -8.76 0.74 -2.58
C PHE A 82 -7.54 0.07 -3.22
N ALA A 83 -6.40 0.08 -2.53
CA ALA A 83 -5.18 -0.56 -2.99
C ALA A 83 -5.28 -2.08 -3.05
N LEU A 84 -5.97 -2.73 -2.10
CA LEU A 84 -6.23 -4.17 -2.16
C LEU A 84 -7.04 -4.53 -3.41
N ALA A 85 -8.13 -3.81 -3.67
CA ALA A 85 -8.95 -4.05 -4.86
C ALA A 85 -8.15 -3.82 -6.16
N GLY A 86 -7.41 -2.73 -6.25
CA GLY A 86 -6.56 -2.42 -7.39
C GLY A 86 -5.46 -3.45 -7.62
N THR A 87 -4.78 -3.89 -6.55
CA THR A 87 -3.69 -4.87 -6.63
C THR A 87 -4.23 -6.27 -6.98
N LEU A 88 -5.38 -6.67 -6.45
CA LEU A 88 -6.04 -7.92 -6.83
C LEU A 88 -6.39 -7.92 -8.31
N TYR A 89 -6.95 -6.82 -8.81
CA TYR A 89 -7.24 -6.67 -10.24
C TYR A 89 -5.96 -6.73 -11.08
N GLY A 90 -4.93 -5.96 -10.71
CA GLY A 90 -3.61 -5.96 -11.38
C GLY A 90 -2.98 -7.36 -11.41
N LEU A 91 -3.11 -8.13 -10.32
CA LEU A 91 -2.64 -9.52 -10.28
C LEU A 91 -3.38 -10.39 -11.29
N THR A 92 -4.68 -10.21 -11.51
CA THR A 92 -5.40 -10.98 -12.54
C THR A 92 -4.92 -10.68 -13.96
N VAL A 93 -4.52 -9.44 -14.25
CA VAL A 93 -3.94 -9.02 -15.53
C VAL A 93 -2.54 -9.63 -15.67
N THR A 94 -1.74 -9.52 -14.62
CA THR A 94 -0.37 -10.01 -14.56
C THR A 94 -0.27 -11.53 -14.73
N LEU A 95 -1.14 -12.29 -14.05
CA LEU A 95 -1.19 -13.75 -14.20
C LEU A 95 -1.48 -14.20 -15.64
N ARG A 96 -2.16 -13.38 -16.43
CA ARG A 96 -2.39 -13.65 -17.86
C ARG A 96 -1.19 -13.31 -18.74
N ARG A 97 -0.37 -12.32 -18.33
CA ARG A 97 0.88 -11.96 -19.02
C ARG A 97 1.98 -13.00 -18.76
N GLY A 98 2.01 -13.60 -17.57
CA GLY A 98 2.97 -14.66 -17.22
C GLY A 98 4.34 -14.14 -16.75
N GLU A 99 4.48 -12.84 -16.52
CA GLU A 99 5.72 -12.22 -16.06
C GLU A 99 5.94 -12.48 -14.57
N ALA A 100 6.89 -13.36 -14.24
CA ALA A 100 7.12 -13.79 -12.86
C ALA A 100 7.50 -12.63 -11.91
N GLY A 101 8.21 -11.62 -12.43
CA GLY A 101 8.58 -10.42 -11.68
C GLY A 101 7.36 -9.62 -11.23
N ASP A 102 6.44 -9.33 -12.16
CA ASP A 102 5.19 -8.63 -11.86
C ASP A 102 4.32 -9.44 -10.89
N VAL A 103 4.26 -10.76 -11.03
CA VAL A 103 3.49 -11.61 -10.10
C VAL A 103 4.06 -11.49 -8.69
N ALA A 104 5.38 -11.62 -8.54
CA ALA A 104 6.06 -11.52 -7.24
C ALA A 104 5.85 -10.13 -6.62
N TYR A 105 5.94 -9.07 -7.41
CA TYR A 105 5.63 -7.70 -7.00
C TYR A 105 4.20 -7.57 -6.45
N HIS A 106 3.19 -8.02 -7.21
CA HIS A 106 1.79 -7.94 -6.78
C HIS A 106 1.52 -8.75 -5.51
N LEU A 107 2.09 -9.95 -5.37
CA LEU A 107 1.95 -10.78 -4.16
C LEU A 107 2.62 -10.13 -2.94
N THR A 108 3.78 -9.50 -3.14
CA THR A 108 4.49 -8.75 -2.08
C THR A 108 3.65 -7.56 -1.64
N LEU A 109 3.09 -6.81 -2.60
CA LEU A 109 2.24 -5.66 -2.32
C LEU A 109 0.96 -6.06 -1.59
N LEU A 110 0.29 -7.14 -2.01
CA LEU A 110 -0.87 -7.70 -1.31
C LEU A 110 -0.54 -8.08 0.13
N THR A 111 0.59 -8.73 0.35
CA THR A 111 1.04 -9.12 1.70
C THR A 111 1.21 -7.89 2.60
N MET A 112 1.87 -6.84 2.10
CA MET A 112 2.04 -5.58 2.83
C MET A 112 0.70 -4.89 3.14
N LEU A 113 -0.22 -4.85 2.18
CA LEU A 113 -1.54 -4.23 2.35
C LEU A 113 -2.42 -5.00 3.34
N VAL A 114 -2.42 -6.34 3.28
CA VAL A 114 -3.12 -7.18 4.26
C VAL A 114 -2.54 -6.99 5.65
N ALA A 115 -1.21 -6.97 5.80
CA ALA A 115 -0.56 -6.71 7.08
C ALA A 115 -0.92 -5.32 7.62
N SER A 116 -0.90 -4.28 6.78
CA SER A 116 -1.32 -2.93 7.17
C SER A 116 -2.78 -2.90 7.61
N GLY A 117 -3.70 -3.52 6.86
CA GLY A 117 -5.10 -3.62 7.22
C GLY A 117 -5.32 -4.35 8.55
N ALA A 118 -4.60 -5.46 8.77
CA ALA A 118 -4.64 -6.21 10.02
C ALA A 118 -4.16 -5.36 11.21
N LEU A 119 -3.08 -4.60 11.04
CA LEU A 119 -2.58 -3.67 12.07
C LEU A 119 -3.57 -2.55 12.38
N GLN A 120 -4.24 -2.00 11.37
CA GLN A 120 -5.29 -0.99 11.54
C GLN A 120 -6.48 -1.55 12.35
N LEU A 121 -6.94 -2.76 12.01
CA LEU A 121 -8.00 -3.45 12.75
C LEU A 121 -7.57 -3.76 14.19
N ALA A 122 -6.33 -4.22 14.39
CA ALA A 122 -5.79 -4.47 15.71
C ALA A 122 -5.69 -3.18 16.54
N ALA A 123 -5.28 -2.07 15.95
CA ALA A 123 -5.25 -0.77 16.61
C ALA A 123 -6.67 -0.37 17.06
N LEU A 124 -7.67 -0.44 16.18
CA LEU A 124 -9.06 -0.12 16.53
C LEU A 124 -9.57 -0.96 17.73
N ARG A 125 -9.28 -2.26 17.74
CA ARG A 125 -9.65 -3.17 18.85
C ARG A 125 -8.94 -2.82 20.16
N SER A 126 -7.68 -2.41 20.10
CA SER A 126 -6.90 -1.99 21.28
C SER A 126 -7.45 -0.70 21.89
N GLY A 127 -7.92 0.24 21.05
CA GLY A 127 -8.54 1.49 21.52
C GLY A 127 -9.91 1.27 22.20
N ALA A 128 -10.68 0.28 21.73
CA ALA A 128 -11.98 -0.05 22.32
C ALA A 128 -11.86 -0.69 23.72
N ARG A 129 -10.88 -1.59 23.93
CA ARG A 129 -10.65 -2.24 25.23
C ARG A 129 -10.19 -1.28 26.33
N THR A 130 -9.56 -0.16 25.97
CA THR A 130 -9.07 0.83 26.93
C THR A 130 -10.10 1.84 27.38
N ARG A 131 -11.32 1.86 26.79
CA ARG A 131 -12.42 2.65 27.33
C ARG A 131 -13.13 1.80 28.39
N PRO A 132 -13.05 2.15 29.70
CA PRO A 132 -13.90 1.53 30.70
C PRO A 132 -15.35 1.83 30.29
N GLY A 133 -16.23 0.84 30.41
CA GLY A 133 -17.64 0.98 30.02
C GLY A 133 -18.23 2.29 30.54
N GLY A 134 -18.68 3.14 29.61
CA GLY A 134 -19.58 4.23 29.92
C GLY A 134 -20.94 3.60 30.23
N ALA A 135 -21.30 3.61 31.51
CA ALA A 135 -22.65 3.43 32.01
C ALA A 135 -23.59 4.50 31.43
#